data_AF-D0SFL4-F1
#
_entry.id   AF-D0SFL4-F1
#
_cell.length_a   1.000
_cell.length_b   1.000
_cell.length_c   1.000
_cell.angle_alpha   90.00
_cell.angle_beta   90.00
_cell.angle_gamma   90.00
#
_symmetry.space_group_name_H-M   'P 1'
#
loop_
_entity.id
_entity.type
_entity.pdbx_description
1 polymer ?
#
loop_
_entity_poly.entity_id
_entity_poly.type
_entity_poly.pdbx_seq_one_letter_code
_entity_poly.pdbx_strand_id
1 'polypeptide(L)'
;MNSLASSSKKLNKNKLSHYLLEEEVIMNWSTLKKCILMLVLACIIHIAWLGWDSFILLNPQYWQVVNLDIVRIQFVLNSIFLLILSGLIYPCYVLHDRVWVQRFLPYVAIGIFVISLCQDSYFVDVLSPMTMIAYICLLTVGLVLFKRKIIYIMLIPATSFLVFSGYLSFIDVMPYSPLFTINGKLFYNGFWLFSMLYFIAPILVTCLILFEILLSQWRHRERLIQHLS
;
A
#
# COMPACT_ATOMS: atom_id res chain seq x y z
N MET A 1 43.12 -0.03 16.32
CA MET A 1 42.29 -0.08 15.10
C MET A 1 40.77 -0.02 15.35
N ASN A 2 40.27 -0.09 16.60
CA ASN A 2 38.82 -0.09 16.88
C ASN A 2 38.15 1.29 17.03
N SER A 3 38.89 2.41 17.16
CA SER A 3 38.29 3.75 17.33
C SER A 3 37.97 4.48 16.02
N LEU A 4 38.68 4.21 14.92
CA LEU A 4 38.37 4.81 13.61
C LEU A 4 37.08 4.25 13.02
N ALA A 5 36.82 2.94 13.21
CA ALA A 5 35.61 2.28 12.73
C ALA A 5 34.35 2.73 13.49
N SER A 6 34.47 3.07 14.79
CA SER A 6 33.34 3.60 15.58
C SER A 6 33.04 5.06 15.23
N SER A 7 34.07 5.87 14.97
CA SER A 7 33.92 7.28 14.53
C SER A 7 33.27 7.38 13.14
N SER A 8 33.69 6.54 12.19
CA SER A 8 33.12 6.47 10.84
C SER A 8 31.63 6.05 10.84
N LYS A 9 31.24 5.04 11.63
CA LYS A 9 29.83 4.64 11.78
C LYS A 9 28.97 5.72 12.41
N LYS A 10 29.50 6.49 13.38
CA LYS A 10 28.78 7.58 14.06
C LYS A 10 28.61 8.78 13.13
N LEU A 11 29.62 9.10 12.32
CA LEU A 11 29.58 10.16 11.32
C LEU A 11 28.58 9.84 10.19
N ASN A 12 28.51 8.59 9.75
CA ASN A 12 27.59 8.15 8.70
C ASN A 12 26.13 8.09 9.19
N LYS A 13 25.90 7.67 10.45
CA LYS A 13 24.57 7.78 11.10
C LYS A 13 24.11 9.24 11.24
N ASN A 14 25.01 10.15 11.61
CA ASN A 14 24.68 11.57 11.73
C ASN A 14 24.36 12.19 10.37
N LYS A 15 25.09 11.85 9.30
CA LYS A 15 24.79 12.31 7.94
C LYS A 15 23.46 11.77 7.42
N LEU A 16 23.17 10.47 7.62
CA LEU A 16 21.91 9.86 7.22
C LEU A 16 20.73 10.43 8.01
N SER A 17 20.90 10.62 9.32
CA SER A 17 19.93 11.27 10.21
C SER A 17 19.66 12.71 9.78
N HIS A 18 20.70 13.50 9.51
CA HIS A 18 20.60 14.89 9.05
C HIS A 18 19.91 14.98 7.68
N TYR A 19 20.24 14.11 6.73
CA TYR A 19 19.56 14.08 5.41
C TYR A 19 18.08 13.66 5.53
N LEU A 20 17.74 12.69 6.38
CA LEU A 20 16.37 12.22 6.57
C LEU A 20 15.51 13.16 7.43
N LEU A 21 16.12 14.00 8.28
CA LEU A 21 15.40 14.84 9.26
C LEU A 21 15.46 16.35 8.99
N GLU A 22 16.56 16.89 8.44
CA GLU A 22 16.76 18.34 8.30
C GLU A 22 16.54 18.86 6.87
N GLU A 23 16.88 18.12 5.81
CA GLU A 23 16.80 18.64 4.42
C GLU A 23 15.58 18.16 3.60
N GLU A 24 15.03 16.97 3.87
CA GLU A 24 13.92 16.41 3.09
C GLU A 24 12.76 15.94 3.99
N VAL A 25 12.12 16.87 4.70
CA VAL A 25 10.86 16.57 5.40
C VAL A 25 9.83 16.09 4.37
N ILE A 26 9.40 14.84 4.46
CA ILE A 26 8.46 14.21 3.51
C ILE A 26 7.19 15.04 3.41
N MET A 27 6.76 15.63 4.53
CA MET A 27 5.61 16.53 4.61
C MET A 27 5.73 17.75 3.69
N ASN A 28 6.95 18.26 3.49
CA ASN A 28 7.24 19.41 2.63
C ASN A 28 7.55 19.03 1.17
N TRP A 29 7.62 17.73 0.86
CA TRP A 29 7.84 17.30 -0.52
C TRP A 29 6.72 17.78 -1.44
N SER A 30 7.10 18.01 -2.71
CA SER A 30 6.10 18.25 -3.76
C SER A 30 5.12 17.08 -3.83
N THR A 31 3.89 17.36 -4.25
CA THR A 31 2.85 16.32 -4.38
C THR A 31 3.30 15.15 -5.24
N LEU A 32 4.14 15.39 -6.26
CA LEU A 32 4.68 14.35 -7.13
C LEU A 32 5.74 13.47 -6.46
N LYS A 33 6.63 14.02 -5.63
CA LYS A 33 7.58 13.20 -4.84
C LYS A 33 6.84 12.27 -3.89
N LYS A 34 5.80 12.77 -3.22
CA LYS A 34 4.90 11.95 -2.38
C LYS A 34 4.15 10.90 -3.20
N CYS A 35 3.76 11.24 -4.43
CA CYS A 35 3.14 10.33 -5.38
C CYS A 35 4.08 9.18 -5.76
N ILE A 36 5.35 9.48 -6.09
CA ILE A 36 6.38 8.48 -6.38
C ILE A 36 6.57 7.53 -5.20
N LEU A 37 6.70 8.07 -3.98
CA LEU A 37 6.80 7.26 -2.77
C LEU A 37 5.64 6.26 -2.68
N MET A 38 4.41 6.75 -2.81
CA MET A 38 3.20 5.91 -2.74
C MET A 38 3.10 4.91 -3.91
N LEU A 39 3.54 5.26 -5.12
CA LEU A 39 3.62 4.34 -6.26
C LEU A 39 4.65 3.22 -6.05
N VAL A 40 5.82 3.54 -5.50
CA VAL A 40 6.84 2.53 -5.15
C VAL A 40 6.28 1.54 -4.13
N LEU A 41 5.59 2.04 -3.12
CA LEU A 41 4.95 1.21 -2.10
C LEU A 41 3.83 0.34 -2.68
N ALA A 42 3.02 0.88 -3.59
CA ALA A 42 2.02 0.12 -4.33
C ALA A 42 2.65 -1.01 -5.15
N CYS A 43 3.79 -0.76 -5.80
CA CYS A 43 4.53 -1.79 -6.53
C CYS A 43 5.01 -2.91 -5.60
N ILE A 44 5.52 -2.58 -4.41
CA ILE A 44 5.93 -3.59 -3.41
C ILE A 44 4.73 -4.45 -2.99
N ILE A 45 3.57 -3.85 -2.77
CA ILE A 45 2.33 -4.59 -2.43
C ILE A 45 1.97 -5.55 -3.56
N HIS A 46 1.94 -5.11 -4.81
CA HIS A 46 1.62 -6.00 -5.94
C HIS A 46 2.68 -7.08 -6.17
N ILE A 47 3.97 -6.82 -5.90
CA ILE A 47 5.01 -7.87 -5.92
C ILE A 47 4.73 -8.92 -4.84
N ALA A 48 4.31 -8.51 -3.64
CA ALA A 48 3.94 -9.45 -2.59
C ALA A 48 2.76 -10.33 -3.03
N TRP A 49 1.72 -9.74 -3.62
CA TRP A 49 0.58 -10.48 -4.19
C TRP A 49 1.01 -11.49 -5.25
N LEU A 50 1.81 -11.07 -6.23
CA LEU A 50 2.36 -11.98 -7.24
C LEU A 50 3.19 -13.11 -6.64
N GLY A 51 3.90 -12.84 -5.53
CA GLY A 51 4.63 -13.85 -4.76
C GLY A 51 3.69 -14.90 -4.16
N TRP A 52 2.55 -14.48 -3.62
CA TRP A 52 1.53 -15.41 -3.09
C TRP A 52 0.87 -16.22 -4.21
N ASP A 53 0.45 -15.55 -5.29
CA ASP A 53 -0.15 -16.20 -6.46
C ASP A 53 0.79 -17.27 -7.03
N SER A 54 2.07 -16.92 -7.20
CA SER A 54 3.12 -17.86 -7.65
C SER A 54 3.28 -19.02 -6.68
N PHE A 55 3.28 -18.76 -5.37
CA PHE A 55 3.37 -19.81 -4.36
C PHE A 55 2.21 -20.81 -4.47
N ILE A 56 0.98 -20.36 -4.68
CA ILE A 56 -0.18 -21.25 -4.87
C ILE A 56 -0.08 -22.05 -6.18
N LEU A 57 0.30 -21.40 -7.28
CA LEU A 57 0.43 -22.06 -8.58
C LEU A 57 1.53 -23.13 -8.59
N LEU A 58 2.59 -22.96 -7.80
CA LEU A 58 3.70 -23.91 -7.68
C LEU A 58 3.46 -25.05 -6.66
N ASN A 59 2.43 -24.95 -5.82
CA ASN A 59 2.17 -25.92 -4.75
C ASN A 59 0.77 -26.58 -4.92
N PRO A 60 0.69 -27.73 -5.61
CA PRO A 60 -0.58 -28.41 -5.90
C PRO A 60 -1.43 -28.77 -4.68
N GLN A 61 -0.81 -28.91 -3.50
CA GLN A 61 -1.51 -29.19 -2.24
C GLN A 61 -2.59 -28.17 -1.87
N TYR A 62 -2.51 -26.94 -2.37
CA TYR A 62 -3.49 -25.88 -2.07
C TYR A 62 -4.61 -25.75 -3.10
N TRP A 63 -4.56 -26.49 -4.20
CA TRP A 63 -5.52 -26.35 -5.32
C TRP A 63 -6.94 -26.81 -4.95
N GLN A 64 -7.11 -27.55 -3.85
CA GLN A 64 -8.41 -27.97 -3.35
C GLN A 64 -9.10 -26.88 -2.50
N VAL A 65 -8.32 -25.94 -1.96
CA VAL A 65 -8.80 -24.91 -1.02
C VAL A 65 -8.76 -23.50 -1.61
N VAL A 66 -8.29 -23.36 -2.85
CA VAL A 66 -8.20 -22.10 -3.59
C VAL A 66 -8.72 -22.31 -5.01
N ASN A 67 -9.50 -21.35 -5.50
CA ASN A 67 -9.95 -21.33 -6.88
C ASN A 67 -8.81 -20.89 -7.82
N LEU A 68 -8.26 -21.83 -8.59
CA LEU A 68 -7.13 -21.58 -9.49
C LEU A 68 -7.43 -20.62 -10.63
N ASP A 69 -8.67 -20.59 -11.12
CA ASP A 69 -9.04 -19.66 -12.19
C ASP A 69 -8.98 -18.22 -11.69
N ILE A 70 -9.42 -17.99 -10.46
CA ILE A 70 -9.32 -16.69 -9.79
C ILE A 70 -7.86 -16.33 -9.53
N VAL A 71 -7.02 -17.26 -9.05
CA VAL A 71 -5.58 -17.00 -8.84
C VAL A 71 -4.90 -16.59 -10.14
N ARG A 72 -5.20 -17.25 -11.27
CA ARG A 72 -4.63 -16.89 -12.57
C ARG A 72 -5.08 -15.50 -13.02
N ILE A 73 -6.36 -15.17 -12.84
CA ILE A 73 -6.91 -13.85 -13.13
C ILE A 73 -6.22 -12.79 -12.26
N GLN A 74 -6.10 -13.04 -10.95
CA GLN A 74 -5.39 -12.17 -10.01
C GLN A 74 -3.93 -11.95 -10.42
N PHE A 75 -3.21 -13.02 -10.76
CA PHE A 75 -1.83 -12.93 -11.20
C PHE A 75 -1.67 -12.02 -12.42
N VAL A 76 -2.55 -12.16 -13.42
CA VAL A 76 -2.53 -11.33 -14.63
C VAL A 76 -2.87 -9.88 -14.29
N LEU A 77 -3.94 -9.64 -13.52
CA LEU A 77 -4.36 -8.27 -13.17
C LEU A 77 -3.31 -7.57 -12.29
N ASN A 78 -2.74 -8.26 -11.30
CA ASN A 78 -1.66 -7.74 -10.46
C ASN A 78 -0.41 -7.42 -11.27
N SER A 79 -0.08 -8.23 -12.29
CA SER A 79 1.01 -7.94 -13.21
C SER A 79 0.74 -6.68 -14.04
N ILE A 80 -0.49 -6.53 -14.55
CA ILE A 80 -0.90 -5.33 -15.30
C ILE A 80 -0.84 -4.09 -14.41
N PHE A 81 -1.41 -4.13 -13.21
CA PHE A 81 -1.34 -3.01 -12.27
C PHE A 81 0.09 -2.65 -11.89
N LEU A 82 0.94 -3.65 -11.62
CA LEU A 82 2.35 -3.42 -11.33
C LEU A 82 3.05 -2.66 -12.46
N LEU A 83 2.82 -3.06 -13.71
CA LEU A 83 3.39 -2.39 -14.89
C LEU A 83 2.86 -0.96 -15.04
N ILE A 84 1.56 -0.75 -14.87
CA ILE A 84 0.93 0.58 -14.96
C ILE A 84 1.48 1.49 -13.86
N LEU A 85 1.50 1.04 -12.61
CA LEU A 85 1.98 1.81 -11.46
C LEU A 85 3.47 2.12 -11.58
N SER A 86 4.28 1.15 -12.02
CA SER A 86 5.71 1.38 -12.31
C SER A 86 5.89 2.38 -13.45
N GLY A 87 5.08 2.28 -14.51
CA GLY A 87 5.08 3.20 -15.64
C GLY A 87 4.71 4.63 -15.23
N LEU A 88 3.83 4.81 -14.24
CA LEU A 88 3.44 6.13 -13.71
C LEU A 88 4.54 6.80 -12.87
N ILE A 89 5.56 6.07 -12.42
CA ILE A 89 6.71 6.67 -11.73
C ILE A 89 7.51 7.56 -12.68
N TYR A 90 7.71 7.13 -13.92
CA TYR A 90 8.47 7.87 -14.93
C TYR A 90 7.93 9.30 -15.20
N PRO A 91 6.64 9.52 -15.52
CA PRO A 91 6.11 10.86 -15.71
C PRO A 91 6.09 11.69 -14.42
N CYS A 92 5.98 11.07 -13.24
CA CYS A 92 6.12 11.79 -11.97
C CYS A 92 7.53 12.39 -11.80
N TYR A 93 8.56 11.71 -12.30
CA TYR A 93 9.95 12.13 -12.18
C TYR A 93 10.35 13.12 -13.28
N VAL A 94 10.12 12.77 -14.55
CA VAL A 94 10.61 13.55 -15.70
C VAL A 94 9.78 14.82 -15.94
N LEU A 95 8.47 14.75 -15.75
CA LEU A 95 7.56 15.87 -16.06
C LEU A 95 7.19 16.69 -14.81
N HIS A 96 8.03 16.64 -13.78
CA HIS A 96 7.73 17.25 -12.48
C HIS A 96 7.55 18.77 -12.54
N ASP A 97 8.16 19.44 -13.52
CA ASP A 97 8.05 20.89 -13.72
C ASP A 97 6.71 21.34 -14.29
N ARG A 98 5.91 20.43 -14.86
CA ARG A 98 4.65 20.78 -15.54
C ARG A 98 3.51 20.88 -14.52
N VAL A 99 2.91 22.07 -14.41
CA VAL A 99 1.80 22.36 -13.46
C VAL A 99 0.60 21.41 -13.64
N TRP A 100 0.25 21.06 -14.89
CA TRP A 100 -0.83 20.12 -15.17
C TRP A 100 -0.53 18.73 -14.60
N VAL A 101 0.72 18.26 -14.70
CA VAL A 101 1.16 16.96 -14.18
C VAL A 101 1.08 16.95 -12.65
N GLN A 102 1.56 18.00 -11.99
CA GLN A 102 1.46 18.13 -10.53
C GLN A 102 0.01 18.12 -10.02
N ARG A 103 -0.95 18.58 -10.83
CA ARG A 103 -2.36 18.66 -10.44
C ARG A 103 -3.14 17.39 -10.78
N PHE A 104 -2.93 16.79 -11.94
CA PHE A 104 -3.75 15.68 -12.44
C PHE A 104 -3.17 14.31 -12.11
N LEU A 105 -1.85 14.13 -12.28
CA LEU A 105 -1.20 12.83 -12.14
C LEU A 105 -1.41 12.16 -10.76
N PRO A 106 -1.43 12.90 -9.62
CA PRO A 106 -1.76 12.30 -8.33
C PRO A 106 -3.15 11.66 -8.26
N TYR A 107 -4.16 12.24 -8.94
CA TYR A 107 -5.50 11.65 -8.96
C TYR A 107 -5.50 10.33 -9.72
N VAL A 108 -4.80 10.27 -10.85
CA VAL A 108 -4.70 9.05 -11.67
C VAL A 108 -3.95 7.95 -10.93
N ALA A 109 -2.78 8.29 -10.36
CA ALA A 109 -1.95 7.34 -9.63
C ALA A 109 -2.67 6.77 -8.40
N ILE A 110 -3.24 7.63 -7.54
CA ILE A 110 -3.99 7.20 -6.36
C ILE A 110 -5.23 6.43 -6.78
N GLY A 111 -5.94 6.87 -7.81
CA GLY A 111 -7.15 6.21 -8.29
C GLY A 111 -6.88 4.79 -8.77
N ILE A 112 -5.85 4.58 -9.61
CA ILE A 112 -5.47 3.26 -10.09
C ILE A 112 -5.05 2.36 -8.93
N PHE A 113 -4.29 2.88 -7.97
CA PHE A 113 -3.88 2.13 -6.79
C PHE A 113 -5.05 1.74 -5.89
N VAL A 114 -6.02 2.64 -5.68
CA VAL A 114 -7.22 2.32 -4.89
C VAL A 114 -8.09 1.29 -5.62
N ILE A 115 -8.25 1.42 -6.94
CA ILE A 115 -8.99 0.46 -7.75
C ILE A 115 -8.36 -0.93 -7.68
N SER A 116 -7.02 -1.02 -7.79
CA SER A 116 -6.33 -2.31 -7.72
C SER A 116 -6.56 -2.99 -6.36
N LEU A 117 -6.48 -2.25 -5.26
CA LEU A 117 -6.75 -2.79 -3.93
C LEU A 117 -8.21 -3.14 -3.69
N CYS A 118 -9.16 -2.37 -4.23
CA CYS A 118 -10.58 -2.73 -4.18
C CYS A 118 -10.86 -4.06 -4.91
N GLN A 119 -10.19 -4.26 -6.04
CA GLN A 119 -10.28 -5.52 -6.78
C GLN A 119 -9.72 -6.69 -5.95
N ASP A 120 -8.54 -6.54 -5.36
CA ASP A 120 -7.93 -7.58 -4.51
C ASP A 120 -8.80 -7.89 -3.28
N SER A 121 -9.39 -6.85 -2.69
CA SER A 121 -10.35 -6.97 -1.58
C SER A 121 -11.59 -7.75 -1.97
N TYR A 122 -12.13 -7.55 -3.18
CA TYR A 122 -13.28 -8.31 -3.68
C TYR A 122 -12.96 -9.80 -3.85
N PHE A 123 -11.80 -10.13 -4.44
CA PHE A 123 -11.43 -11.53 -4.66
C PHE A 123 -11.16 -12.29 -3.37
N VAL A 124 -10.48 -11.65 -2.41
CA VAL A 124 -10.20 -12.27 -1.11
C VAL A 124 -11.43 -12.31 -0.24
N ASP A 125 -11.97 -11.15 0.15
CA ASP A 125 -13.20 -10.94 0.91
C ASP A 125 -13.21 -9.47 1.37
N VAL A 126 -14.29 -8.77 1.02
CA VAL A 126 -14.55 -7.36 1.34
C VAL A 126 -14.61 -7.08 2.85
N LEU A 127 -15.04 -8.05 3.65
CA LEU A 127 -15.14 -7.92 5.12
C LEU A 127 -13.97 -8.60 5.85
N SER A 128 -12.95 -9.07 5.12
CA SER A 128 -11.80 -9.72 5.73
C SER A 128 -10.94 -8.77 6.58
N PRO A 129 -10.16 -9.31 7.52
CA PRO A 129 -9.15 -8.54 8.25
C PRO A 129 -8.17 -7.81 7.32
N MET A 130 -7.85 -8.41 6.16
CA MET A 130 -6.97 -7.82 5.16
C MET A 130 -7.56 -6.51 4.63
N THR A 131 -8.80 -6.55 4.16
CA THR A 131 -9.49 -5.38 3.60
C THR A 131 -9.65 -4.28 4.64
N MET A 132 -10.05 -4.63 5.87
CA MET A 132 -10.25 -3.65 6.95
C MET A 132 -8.95 -2.93 7.33
N ILE A 133 -7.86 -3.68 7.53
CA ILE A 133 -6.56 -3.10 7.91
C ILE A 133 -6.01 -2.27 6.75
N ALA A 134 -6.06 -2.79 5.52
CA ALA A 134 -5.62 -2.06 4.34
C ALA A 134 -6.37 -0.72 4.20
N TYR A 135 -7.69 -0.73 4.37
CA TYR A 135 -8.53 0.46 4.30
C TYR A 135 -8.13 1.52 5.33
N ILE A 136 -7.96 1.14 6.60
CA ILE A 136 -7.55 2.07 7.67
C ILE A 136 -6.14 2.63 7.41
N CYS A 137 -5.22 1.76 6.99
CA CYS A 137 -3.85 2.13 6.65
C CYS A 137 -3.80 3.15 5.50
N LEU A 138 -4.52 2.88 4.40
CA LEU A 138 -4.62 3.77 3.24
C LEU A 138 -5.27 5.10 3.58
N LEU A 139 -6.36 5.08 4.35
CA LEU A 139 -7.03 6.30 4.79
C LEU A 139 -6.07 7.19 5.56
N THR A 140 -5.37 6.61 6.53
CA THR A 140 -4.52 7.37 7.45
C THR A 140 -3.26 7.88 6.73
N VAL A 141 -2.54 7.02 5.99
CA VAL A 141 -1.35 7.42 5.23
C VAL A 141 -1.73 8.40 4.12
N GLY A 142 -2.83 8.16 3.42
CA GLY A 142 -3.33 9.03 2.34
C GLY A 142 -3.62 10.44 2.84
N LEU A 143 -4.34 10.58 3.96
CA LEU A 143 -4.68 11.88 4.55
C LEU A 143 -3.46 12.64 5.07
N VAL A 144 -2.41 11.95 5.51
CA VAL A 144 -1.18 12.59 5.97
C VAL A 144 -0.29 13.03 4.79
N LEU A 145 -0.20 12.23 3.74
CA LEU A 145 0.65 12.54 2.59
C LEU A 145 0.01 13.56 1.64
N PHE A 146 -1.29 13.43 1.35
CA PHE A 146 -1.95 14.18 0.29
C PHE A 146 -3.00 15.17 0.81
N LYS A 147 -3.42 16.09 -0.06
CA LYS A 147 -4.52 17.00 0.24
C LYS A 147 -5.81 16.21 0.41
N ARG A 148 -6.55 16.50 1.49
CA ARG A 148 -7.82 15.84 1.87
C ARG A 148 -8.80 15.66 0.70
N LYS A 149 -8.89 16.66 -0.18
CA LYS A 149 -9.74 16.63 -1.38
C LYS A 149 -9.44 15.43 -2.29
N ILE A 150 -8.16 15.11 -2.52
CA ILE A 150 -7.74 14.01 -3.40
C ILE A 150 -8.17 12.68 -2.77
N ILE A 151 -7.93 12.54 -1.47
CA ILE A 151 -8.23 11.31 -0.73
C ILE A 151 -9.73 11.07 -0.65
N TYR A 152 -10.55 12.07 -0.30
CA TYR A 152 -12.00 11.87 -0.21
C TYR A 152 -12.65 11.55 -1.55
N ILE A 153 -12.16 12.13 -2.65
CA ILE A 153 -12.65 11.80 -4.00
C ILE A 153 -12.40 10.32 -4.35
N MET A 154 -11.35 9.70 -3.82
CA MET A 154 -11.04 8.28 -4.06
C MET A 154 -11.67 7.35 -3.01
N LEU A 155 -11.74 7.81 -1.76
CA LEU A 155 -12.29 7.05 -0.65
C LEU A 155 -13.79 6.82 -0.82
N ILE A 156 -14.57 7.87 -1.17
CA ILE A 156 -16.03 7.75 -1.29
C ILE A 156 -16.42 6.66 -2.32
N PRO A 157 -15.88 6.65 -3.56
CA PRO A 157 -16.13 5.56 -4.51
C PRO A 157 -15.67 4.20 -4.00
N ALA A 158 -14.50 4.12 -3.34
CA ALA A 158 -13.99 2.86 -2.80
C ALA A 158 -14.92 2.29 -1.71
N THR A 159 -15.36 3.13 -0.76
CA THR A 159 -16.30 2.73 0.29
C THR A 159 -17.63 2.28 -0.33
N SER A 160 -18.15 3.05 -1.29
CA SER A 160 -19.39 2.69 -2.00
C SER A 160 -19.24 1.34 -2.72
N PHE A 161 -18.11 1.09 -3.38
CA PHE A 161 -17.82 -0.17 -4.04
C PHE A 161 -17.78 -1.34 -3.04
N LEU A 162 -17.08 -1.19 -1.92
CA LEU A 162 -17.00 -2.23 -0.89
C LEU A 162 -18.37 -2.53 -0.28
N VAL A 163 -19.15 -1.50 0.08
CA VAL A 163 -20.51 -1.70 0.61
C VAL A 163 -21.43 -2.34 -0.43
N PHE A 164 -21.38 -1.87 -1.68
CA PHE A 164 -22.23 -2.38 -2.74
C PHE A 164 -21.89 -3.82 -3.12
N SER A 165 -20.60 -4.16 -3.24
CA SER A 165 -20.17 -5.54 -3.51
C SER A 165 -20.51 -6.48 -2.35
N GLY A 166 -20.29 -6.06 -1.10
CA GLY A 166 -20.72 -6.82 0.07
C GLY A 166 -22.23 -7.05 0.12
N TYR A 167 -23.03 -6.04 -0.22
CA TYR A 167 -24.49 -6.16 -0.30
C TYR A 167 -24.94 -7.09 -1.43
N LEU A 168 -24.36 -6.97 -2.63
CA LEU A 168 -24.67 -7.86 -3.75
C LEU A 168 -24.28 -9.31 -3.46
N SER A 169 -23.20 -9.52 -2.72
CA SER A 169 -22.82 -10.84 -2.22
C SER A 169 -23.78 -11.37 -1.16
N PHE A 170 -24.37 -10.51 -0.33
CA PHE A 170 -25.37 -10.92 0.65
C PHE A 170 -26.68 -11.40 0.02
N ILE A 171 -27.07 -10.84 -1.13
CA ILE A 171 -28.25 -11.27 -1.89
C ILE A 171 -27.95 -12.34 -2.96
N ASP A 172 -26.78 -12.99 -2.89
CA ASP A 172 -26.31 -14.05 -3.79
C ASP A 172 -26.25 -13.67 -5.29
N VAL A 173 -26.18 -12.37 -5.61
CA VAL A 173 -26.02 -11.90 -7.01
C VAL A 173 -24.58 -12.02 -7.49
N MET A 174 -23.61 -11.84 -6.58
CA MET A 174 -22.18 -12.00 -6.86
C MET A 174 -21.52 -12.95 -5.86
N PRO A 175 -20.56 -13.79 -6.28
CA PRO A 175 -19.88 -14.71 -5.38
C PRO A 175 -19.10 -13.93 -4.31
N TYR A 176 -19.37 -14.25 -3.04
CA TYR A 176 -18.60 -13.73 -1.92
C TYR A 176 -17.26 -14.48 -1.80
N SER A 177 -16.14 -13.77 -1.64
CA SER A 177 -14.81 -14.38 -1.39
C SER A 177 -14.45 -15.48 -2.42
N PRO A 178 -14.49 -15.19 -3.74
CA PRO A 178 -14.38 -16.24 -4.76
C PRO A 178 -13.01 -16.95 -4.77
N LEU A 179 -11.99 -16.43 -4.08
CA LEU A 179 -10.66 -17.01 -4.03
C LEU A 179 -10.58 -18.29 -3.21
N PHE A 180 -11.21 -18.35 -2.04
CA PHE A 180 -11.04 -19.47 -1.10
C PHE A 180 -12.23 -20.42 -1.13
N THR A 181 -12.00 -21.69 -1.47
CA THR A 181 -13.03 -22.74 -1.55
C THR A 181 -13.04 -23.64 -0.31
N ILE A 182 -12.84 -23.03 0.87
CA ILE A 182 -12.69 -23.77 2.13
C ILE A 182 -14.06 -24.05 2.75
N ASN A 183 -14.37 -25.34 2.93
CA ASN A 183 -15.58 -25.76 3.62
C ASN A 183 -15.44 -25.57 5.14
N GLY A 184 -16.43 -24.92 5.77
CA GLY A 184 -16.48 -24.71 7.22
C GLY A 184 -16.08 -23.29 7.65
N LYS A 185 -15.70 -23.12 8.93
CA LYS A 185 -15.37 -21.80 9.48
C LYS A 185 -13.95 -21.37 9.05
N LEU A 186 -13.87 -20.43 8.11
CA LEU A 186 -12.62 -19.87 7.55
C LEU A 186 -11.56 -19.51 8.60
N PHE A 187 -11.97 -18.88 9.71
CA PHE A 187 -11.07 -18.43 10.77
C PHE A 187 -10.26 -19.57 11.43
N TYR A 188 -10.78 -20.80 11.44
CA TYR A 188 -10.08 -21.96 12.02
C TYR A 188 -9.13 -22.63 11.02
N ASN A 189 -9.16 -22.21 9.75
CA ASN A 189 -8.26 -22.73 8.73
C ASN A 189 -6.93 -21.97 8.78
N GLY A 190 -5.85 -22.66 9.16
CA GLY A 190 -4.52 -22.06 9.29
C GLY A 190 -4.01 -21.46 7.97
N PHE A 191 -4.28 -22.10 6.83
CA PHE A 191 -3.84 -21.62 5.52
C PHE A 191 -4.51 -20.29 5.14
N TRP A 192 -5.81 -20.16 5.38
CA TRP A 192 -6.53 -18.90 5.18
C TRP A 192 -5.96 -17.80 6.08
N LEU A 193 -5.75 -18.10 7.37
CA LEU A 193 -5.20 -17.13 8.33
C LEU A 193 -3.80 -16.66 7.93
N PHE A 194 -2.91 -17.56 7.53
CA PHE A 194 -1.58 -17.22 7.04
C PHE A 194 -1.64 -16.38 5.75
N SER A 195 -2.58 -16.68 4.86
CA SER A 195 -2.78 -15.89 3.64
C SER A 195 -3.22 -14.46 3.96
N MET A 196 -4.18 -14.29 4.89
CA MET A 196 -4.57 -12.95 5.37
C MET A 196 -3.38 -12.18 5.96
N LEU A 197 -2.60 -12.83 6.83
CA LEU A 197 -1.41 -12.22 7.44
C LEU A 197 -0.37 -11.84 6.40
N TYR A 198 -0.14 -12.70 5.41
CA TYR A 198 0.78 -12.42 4.31
C TYR A 198 0.36 -11.19 3.51
N PHE A 199 -0.94 -11.03 3.21
CA PHE A 199 -1.45 -9.85 2.49
C PHE A 199 -1.41 -8.57 3.35
N ILE A 200 -1.67 -8.67 4.65
CA ILE A 200 -1.64 -7.53 5.58
C ILE A 200 -0.22 -7.02 5.80
N ALA A 201 0.75 -7.94 5.98
CA ALA A 201 2.11 -7.63 6.39
C ALA A 201 2.79 -6.52 5.56
N PRO A 202 2.85 -6.57 4.21
CA PRO A 202 3.53 -5.54 3.43
C PRO A 202 2.88 -4.16 3.58
N ILE A 203 1.54 -4.10 3.66
CA ILE A 203 0.79 -2.85 3.83
C ILE A 203 1.07 -2.26 5.21
N LEU A 204 0.94 -3.08 6.26
CA LEU A 204 1.10 -2.65 7.64
C LEU A 204 2.54 -2.21 7.93
N VAL A 205 3.53 -3.00 7.53
CA VAL A 205 4.96 -2.66 7.70
C VAL A 205 5.28 -1.35 6.99
N THR A 206 4.81 -1.19 5.75
CA THR A 206 4.98 0.06 4.99
C THR A 206 4.38 1.25 5.73
N CYS A 207 3.15 1.11 6.22
CA CYS A 207 2.47 2.19 6.93
C CYS A 207 3.19 2.54 8.24
N LEU A 208 3.62 1.55 9.01
CA LEU A 208 4.38 1.76 10.24
C LEU A 208 5.70 2.50 9.98
N ILE A 209 6.45 2.10 8.95
CA ILE A 209 7.68 2.78 8.55
C ILE A 209 7.39 4.24 8.19
N LEU A 210 6.36 4.50 7.36
CA LEU A 210 5.98 5.86 6.99
C LEU A 210 5.57 6.70 8.20
N PHE A 211 4.73 6.16 9.09
CA PHE A 211 4.31 6.87 10.30
C PHE A 211 5.48 7.19 11.21
N GLU A 212 6.39 6.26 11.40
CA GLU A 212 7.55 6.48 12.25
C GLU A 212 8.46 7.59 11.68
N ILE A 213 8.68 7.59 10.37
CA ILE A 213 9.43 8.67 9.70
C ILE A 213 8.72 10.02 9.91
N LEU A 214 7.41 10.07 9.69
CA LEU A 214 6.62 11.30 9.82
C LEU A 214 6.59 11.81 11.26
N LEU A 215 6.41 10.92 12.25
CA LEU A 215 6.42 11.26 13.67
C LEU A 215 7.80 11.74 14.13
N SER A 216 8.87 11.09 13.67
CA SER A 216 10.24 11.51 13.95
C SER A 216 10.52 12.92 13.40
N GLN A 217 10.12 13.19 12.15
CA GLN A 217 10.23 14.51 11.53
C GLN A 217 9.42 15.57 12.28
N TRP A 218 8.22 15.22 12.76
CA TRP A 218 7.38 16.13 13.53
C TRP A 218 7.99 16.49 14.89
N ARG A 219 8.44 15.49 15.67
CA ARG A 219 9.10 15.70 16.97
C ARG A 219 10.41 16.49 16.87
N HIS A 220 11.13 16.34 15.75
CA HIS A 220 12.35 17.12 15.52
C HIS A 220 12.02 18.60 15.31
N ARG A 221 10.98 18.91 14.53
CA ARG A 221 10.50 20.30 14.35
C ARG A 221 10.04 20.94 15.65
N GLU A 222 9.31 20.21 16.49
CA GLU A 222 8.86 20.75 17.79
C GLU A 222 10.04 21.13 18.69
N ARG A 223 11.08 20.31 18.74
CA ARG A 223 12.30 20.60 19.51
C ARG A 223 13.05 21.82 18.97
N LEU A 224 13.14 21.97 17.64
CA LEU A 224 13.75 23.16 17.02
C LEU A 224 13.02 24.45 17.41
N ILE A 225 11.68 24.42 17.41
CA ILE A 225 10.87 25.59 17.80
C ILE A 225 11.09 25.95 19.28
N GLN A 226 11.12 24.95 20.17
CA GLN A 226 11.37 25.16 21.60
C GLN A 226 12.75 25.72 21.92
N HIS A 227 13.77 25.46 21.08
CA HIS A 227 15.10 26.01 21.25
C HIS A 227 15.24 27.45 20.73
N LEU A 228 14.31 27.92 19.89
CA LEU A 228 14.32 29.25 19.28
C LEU A 228 13.36 30.24 19.97
N SER A 229 12.48 29.77 20.84
CA SER A 229 11.56 30.57 21.70
C SER A 229 12.16 30.83 23.07
#